data_AF-A0A078LAV1-F1
#
_entry.id   AF-A0A078LAV1-F1
#
_cell.length_a   1.000
_cell.length_b   1.000
_cell.length_c   1.000
_cell.angle_alpha   90.00
_cell.angle_beta   90.00
_cell.angle_gamma   90.00
#
_symmetry.space_group_name_H-M   'P 1'
#
loop_
_entity.id
_entity.type
_entity.pdbx_description
1 polymer ?
#
loop_
_entity_poly.entity_id
_entity_poly.type
_entity_poly.pdbx_seq_one_letter_code
_entity_poly.pdbx_strand_id
1 'polypeptide(L)'
;MRNRVIFVFLLGLLPTSLTWAAPAQQTFSDWQVTCNNQNFCVARNTGEHRGLVMTLSRSAGAHTDAVLRIDLGGLTSPGAKEAEIAPRLLLDEKPLPLNAGQWRITPWHLMTDDTATIAAFLQTIQEAQAITLKKGKQTISLVGLKAALLFIDAQQKRVGSETAWIDKGNDPPLSVPPAPALKGVAIVNPTPTPLSYDERNDLLDYGNWRMNGIHCSLDPMRREVRVAALTDDKALLMTGCEAGAYNTVDLAWIVSRKKPFASRAVRLRLLMRRAINAPVSVR
;
A
#
# COMPACT_ATOMS: atom_id res chain seq x y z
N MET A 1 -29.85 23.20 57.00
CA MET A 1 -29.58 21.95 56.23
C MET A 1 -30.26 22.09 54.87
N ARG A 2 -29.61 21.61 53.79
CA ARG A 2 -30.16 21.50 52.40
C ARG A 2 -30.15 22.86 51.65
N ASN A 3 -29.21 23.21 50.77
CA ASN A 3 -28.59 22.46 49.67
C ASN A 3 -27.16 22.97 49.40
N ARG A 4 -26.16 22.17 49.81
CA ARG A 4 -24.94 21.98 49.01
C ARG A 4 -25.33 21.10 47.81
N VAL A 5 -24.60 21.19 46.70
CA VAL A 5 -24.71 20.42 45.44
C VAL A 5 -25.29 21.23 44.28
N ILE A 6 -24.57 22.28 43.85
CA ILE A 6 -24.62 22.76 42.47
C ILE A 6 -23.19 23.10 42.07
N PHE A 7 -22.31 22.11 41.95
CA PHE A 7 -20.96 22.33 41.43
C PHE A 7 -20.29 21.07 40.85
N VAL A 8 -21.05 20.15 40.23
CA VAL A 8 -20.44 19.01 39.50
C VAL A 8 -21.36 18.54 38.37
N PHE A 9 -21.51 19.28 37.27
CA PHE A 9 -22.19 18.73 36.07
C PHE A 9 -21.72 19.35 34.73
N LEU A 10 -20.42 19.65 34.59
CA LEU A 10 -19.89 20.23 33.34
C LEU A 10 -18.49 19.68 32.95
N LEU A 11 -18.19 18.41 33.25
CA LEU A 11 -16.95 17.73 32.83
C LEU A 11 -17.16 16.45 31.99
N GLY A 12 -18.30 16.33 31.31
CA GLY A 12 -18.75 15.06 30.71
C GLY A 12 -18.89 15.01 29.19
N LEU A 13 -18.27 15.90 28.42
CA LEU A 13 -18.33 15.87 26.95
C LEU A 13 -16.95 16.13 26.35
N LEU A 14 -16.00 15.25 26.62
CA LEU A 14 -14.86 15.11 25.72
C LEU A 14 -15.38 14.42 24.45
N PRO A 15 -15.35 15.06 23.27
CA PRO A 15 -15.63 14.34 22.03
C PRO A 15 -14.58 13.23 21.95
N THR A 16 -15.02 11.98 22.03
CA THR A 16 -14.21 10.86 21.59
C THR A 16 -13.92 11.13 20.13
N SER A 17 -12.74 11.68 19.84
CA SER A 17 -12.24 11.76 18.48
C SER A 17 -12.25 10.33 17.96
N LEU A 18 -13.20 10.02 17.08
CA LEU A 18 -13.13 8.88 16.20
C LEU A 18 -11.90 9.11 15.33
N THR A 19 -10.72 8.80 15.86
CA THR A 19 -9.50 8.77 15.09
C THR A 19 -9.66 7.63 14.12
N TRP A 20 -10.12 7.96 12.91
CA TRP A 20 -9.96 7.06 11.79
C TRP A 20 -8.47 6.82 11.65
N ALA A 21 -8.05 5.55 11.81
CA ALA A 21 -6.72 5.14 11.41
C ALA A 21 -6.62 5.43 9.91
N ALA A 22 -6.01 6.55 9.54
CA ALA A 22 -5.61 6.77 8.17
C ALA A 22 -4.59 5.68 7.82
N PRO A 23 -4.65 5.07 6.63
CA PRO A 23 -3.57 4.20 6.18
C PRO A 23 -2.27 5.00 6.30
N ALA A 24 -1.31 4.46 7.06
CA ALA A 24 -0.02 5.11 7.29
C ALA A 24 0.83 4.95 6.03
N GLN A 25 0.54 5.77 5.03
CA GLN A 25 1.31 5.89 3.81
C GLN A 25 1.90 7.30 3.73
N GLN A 26 3.23 7.38 3.72
CA GLN A 26 3.94 8.65 3.73
C GLN A 26 5.19 8.58 2.85
N THR A 27 5.49 9.70 2.21
CA THR A 27 6.70 9.88 1.38
C THR A 27 7.73 10.70 2.15
N PHE A 28 8.98 10.30 2.05
CA PHE A 28 10.17 10.93 2.63
C PHE A 28 11.21 11.08 1.53
N SER A 29 11.18 12.21 0.83
CA SER A 29 12.01 12.46 -0.35
C SER A 29 11.87 11.33 -1.39
N ASP A 30 12.90 10.50 -1.57
CA ASP A 30 12.93 9.40 -2.55
C ASP A 30 12.46 8.07 -1.96
N TRP A 31 11.80 8.08 -0.80
CA TRP A 31 11.30 6.88 -0.12
C TRP A 31 9.81 6.99 0.16
N GLN A 32 9.12 5.86 0.06
CA GLN A 32 7.74 5.73 0.47
C GLN A 32 7.60 4.60 1.49
N VAL A 33 6.92 4.91 2.59
CA VAL A 33 6.50 3.94 3.60
C VAL A 33 5.01 3.69 3.46
N THR A 34 4.60 2.43 3.58
CA THR A 34 3.21 2.03 3.76
C THR A 34 3.11 1.03 4.90
N CYS A 35 2.21 1.26 5.85
CA CYS A 35 1.87 0.28 6.88
C CYS A 35 0.41 -0.16 6.78
N ASN A 36 0.17 -1.46 7.00
CA ASN A 36 -1.18 -2.02 7.03
C ASN A 36 -1.82 -1.90 8.43
N ASN A 37 -3.05 -2.41 8.58
CA ASN A 37 -3.80 -2.36 9.84
C ASN A 37 -3.17 -3.17 11.00
N GLN A 38 -2.22 -4.06 10.71
CA GLN A 38 -1.45 -4.82 11.69
C GLN A 38 -0.11 -4.15 12.00
N ASN A 39 0.09 -2.90 11.55
CA ASN A 39 1.36 -2.18 11.62
C ASN A 39 2.53 -2.93 10.95
N PHE A 40 2.26 -3.85 10.02
CA PHE A 40 3.30 -4.35 9.13
C PHE A 40 3.65 -3.24 8.14
N CYS A 41 4.91 -2.82 8.15
CA CYS A 41 5.37 -1.67 7.38
C CYS A 41 6.33 -2.10 6.27
N VAL A 42 6.24 -1.42 5.12
CA VAL A 42 7.14 -1.57 3.98
C VAL A 42 7.67 -0.20 3.58
N ALA A 43 8.99 -0.05 3.52
CA ALA A 43 9.69 1.08 2.92
C ALA A 43 10.29 0.66 1.57
N ARG A 44 10.15 1.52 0.55
CA ARG A 44 10.73 1.32 -0.77
C ARG A 44 11.17 2.65 -1.37
N ASN A 45 12.25 2.64 -2.15
CA ASN A 45 12.64 3.81 -2.94
C ASN A 45 11.62 4.11 -4.06
N THR A 46 11.36 5.39 -4.32
CA THR A 46 10.41 5.91 -5.31
C THR A 46 11.05 6.83 -6.34
N GLY A 47 10.67 6.66 -7.60
CA GLY A 47 11.28 7.36 -8.74
C GLY A 47 11.58 6.38 -9.87
N GLU A 48 12.22 6.87 -10.93
CA GLU A 48 12.49 6.05 -12.11
C GLU A 48 13.43 4.88 -11.83
N HIS A 49 14.47 5.07 -10.98
CA HIS A 49 15.49 4.10 -10.48
C HIS A 49 16.10 3.07 -11.46
N ARG A 50 15.67 3.08 -12.72
CA ARG A 50 16.03 2.22 -13.85
C ARG A 50 16.03 0.73 -13.50
N GLY A 51 15.09 0.34 -12.64
CA GLY A 51 14.86 -1.04 -12.23
C GLY A 51 15.51 -1.44 -10.90
N LEU A 52 16.43 -0.65 -10.33
CA LEU A 52 17.06 -1.01 -9.05
C LEU A 52 16.23 -0.52 -7.86
N VAL A 53 15.81 -1.47 -7.03
CA VAL A 53 14.81 -1.24 -6.00
C VAL A 53 15.29 -1.85 -4.71
N MET A 54 15.34 -1.05 -3.65
CA MET A 54 15.48 -1.54 -2.29
C MET A 54 14.11 -1.56 -1.61
N THR A 55 13.77 -2.69 -0.99
CA THR A 55 12.56 -2.83 -0.18
C THR A 55 12.94 -3.37 1.20
N LEU A 56 12.43 -2.70 2.23
CA LEU A 56 12.55 -3.12 3.61
C LEU A 56 11.16 -3.34 4.19
N SER A 57 10.89 -4.51 4.74
CA SER A 57 9.62 -4.81 5.40
C SER A 57 9.86 -5.29 6.83
N ARG A 58 8.98 -4.89 7.77
CA ARG A 58 9.06 -5.33 9.18
C ARG A 58 7.68 -5.53 9.78
N SER A 59 7.51 -6.65 10.50
CA SER A 59 6.34 -6.94 11.31
C SER A 59 6.29 -6.09 12.58
N ALA A 60 5.09 -5.84 13.11
CA ALA A 60 4.93 -5.24 14.43
C ALA A 60 5.14 -6.29 15.55
N GLY A 61 5.29 -5.81 16.79
CA GLY A 61 5.52 -6.67 17.97
C GLY A 61 6.97 -6.74 18.42
N ALA A 62 7.20 -7.41 19.55
CA ALA A 62 8.53 -7.54 20.15
C ALA A 62 9.54 -8.25 19.24
N HIS A 63 9.07 -9.15 18.37
CA HIS A 63 9.91 -9.83 17.40
C HIS A 63 10.46 -8.84 16.38
N THR A 64 11.66 -9.10 15.89
CA THR A 64 12.38 -8.24 14.94
C THR A 64 12.29 -8.75 13.50
N ASP A 65 11.25 -9.53 13.20
CA ASP A 65 11.04 -10.14 11.88
C ASP A 65 11.01 -9.06 10.79
N ALA A 66 12.09 -9.03 10.01
CA ALA A 66 12.31 -8.05 8.96
C ALA A 66 12.92 -8.73 7.74
N VAL A 67 12.69 -8.14 6.58
CA VAL A 67 13.29 -8.57 5.32
C VAL A 67 13.83 -7.36 4.60
N LEU A 68 15.08 -7.43 4.19
CA LEU A 68 15.70 -6.48 3.28
C LEU A 68 15.96 -7.16 1.94
N ARG A 69 15.57 -6.49 0.86
CA ARG A 69 15.88 -6.92 -0.50
C ARG A 69 16.34 -5.75 -1.36
N ILE A 70 17.27 -6.02 -2.27
CA ILE A 70 17.64 -5.18 -3.39
C ILE A 70 17.43 -5.99 -4.67
N ASP A 71 16.49 -5.52 -5.50
CA ASP A 71 16.07 -6.15 -6.73
C ASP A 71 16.51 -5.31 -7.94
N LEU A 72 17.07 -5.95 -8.96
CA LEU A 72 17.34 -5.36 -10.26
C LEU A 72 16.27 -5.83 -11.26
N GLY A 73 15.24 -5.02 -11.43
CA GLY A 73 14.22 -5.19 -12.45
C GLY A 73 14.68 -4.73 -13.84
N GLY A 74 14.04 -5.26 -14.87
CA GLY A 74 14.28 -4.90 -16.27
C GLY A 74 13.34 -5.67 -17.19
N LEU A 75 13.17 -5.18 -18.41
CA LEU A 75 12.34 -5.83 -19.43
C LEU A 75 13.01 -7.07 -20.05
N THR A 76 14.33 -7.17 -19.92
CA THR A 76 15.14 -8.25 -20.48
C THR A 76 15.59 -9.19 -19.39
N SER A 77 15.35 -10.49 -19.56
CA SER A 77 15.94 -11.52 -18.71
C SER A 77 17.47 -11.44 -18.79
N PRO A 78 18.18 -11.49 -17.65
CA PRO A 78 19.63 -11.50 -17.65
C PRO A 78 20.16 -12.74 -18.38
N GLY A 79 21.31 -12.59 -19.04
CA GLY A 79 21.96 -13.73 -19.69
C GLY A 79 22.36 -14.78 -18.66
N ALA A 80 22.39 -16.06 -19.07
CA ALA A 80 22.70 -17.20 -18.20
C ALA A 80 24.08 -17.15 -17.49
N LYS A 81 24.93 -16.17 -17.85
CA LYS A 81 26.27 -15.96 -17.29
C LYS A 81 26.42 -14.64 -16.52
N GLU A 82 25.31 -13.93 -16.28
CA GLU A 82 25.37 -12.68 -15.52
C GLU A 82 25.91 -12.94 -14.12
N ALA A 83 26.91 -12.16 -13.69
CA ALA A 83 27.47 -12.29 -12.36
C ALA A 83 26.46 -11.88 -11.28
N GLU A 84 26.65 -12.38 -10.06
CA GLU A 84 25.88 -11.97 -8.90
C GLU A 84 25.80 -10.44 -8.75
N ILE A 85 24.69 -9.93 -8.21
CA ILE A 85 24.47 -8.49 -8.08
C ILE A 85 25.36 -7.85 -7.02
N ALA A 86 25.62 -8.54 -5.91
CA ALA A 86 26.39 -8.03 -4.78
C ALA A 86 27.72 -7.35 -5.15
N PRO A 87 28.66 -7.99 -5.87
CA PRO A 87 29.94 -7.37 -6.23
C PRO A 87 29.81 -6.23 -7.26
N ARG A 88 28.63 -6.04 -7.84
CA ARG A 88 28.32 -4.96 -8.78
C ARG A 88 27.67 -3.76 -8.10
N LEU A 89 27.25 -3.85 -6.84
CA LEU A 89 26.67 -2.74 -6.11
C LEU A 89 27.76 -1.85 -5.52
N LEU A 90 27.56 -0.54 -5.62
CA LEU A 90 28.43 0.49 -5.05
C LEU A 90 27.64 1.33 -4.05
N LEU A 91 28.26 1.67 -2.92
CA LEU A 91 27.81 2.68 -1.97
C LEU A 91 28.68 3.92 -2.16
N ASP A 92 28.09 5.02 -2.61
CA ASP A 92 28.82 6.27 -2.91
C ASP A 92 30.11 6.05 -3.73
N GLU A 93 29.96 5.35 -4.87
CA GLU A 93 31.03 4.99 -5.82
C GLU A 93 32.09 4.00 -5.30
N LYS A 94 31.97 3.51 -4.07
CA LYS A 94 32.84 2.47 -3.50
C LYS A 94 32.11 1.13 -3.43
N PRO A 95 32.79 -0.03 -3.41
CA PRO A 95 32.11 -1.32 -3.24
C PRO A 95 31.16 -1.31 -2.04
N LEU A 96 29.90 -1.73 -2.23
CA LEU A 96 28.93 -1.82 -1.14
C LEU A 96 29.42 -2.87 -0.13
N PRO A 97 29.74 -2.48 1.12
CA PRO A 97 30.16 -3.44 2.13
C PRO A 97 28.98 -4.31 2.53
N LEU A 98 29.07 -5.60 2.23
CA LEU A 98 28.19 -6.62 2.77
C LEU A 98 28.97 -7.33 3.87
N ASN A 99 28.64 -7.03 5.13
CA ASN A 99 29.21 -7.74 6.27
C ASN A 99 28.97 -9.25 6.13
N ALA A 100 29.79 -10.08 6.77
CA ALA A 100 29.65 -11.53 6.80
C ALA A 100 28.33 -11.93 7.48
N GLY A 101 27.24 -11.83 6.72
CA GLY A 101 25.87 -12.05 7.12
C GLY A 101 25.19 -13.01 6.16
N GLN A 102 23.99 -13.45 6.54
CA GLN A 102 23.24 -14.43 5.77
C GLN A 102 22.56 -13.77 4.56
N TRP A 103 23.33 -13.57 3.50
CA TRP A 103 22.85 -13.02 2.23
C TRP A 103 22.48 -14.13 1.25
N ARG A 104 21.28 -14.04 0.68
CA ARG A 104 20.87 -14.77 -0.52
C ARG A 104 21.12 -13.88 -1.71
N ILE A 105 21.96 -14.35 -2.64
CA ILE A 105 22.45 -13.53 -3.76
C ILE A 105 22.19 -14.26 -5.07
N THR A 106 21.68 -13.52 -6.05
CA THR A 106 21.56 -13.92 -7.45
C THR A 106 22.01 -12.75 -8.34
N PRO A 107 22.03 -12.90 -9.68
CA PRO A 107 22.35 -11.79 -10.57
C PRO A 107 21.34 -10.62 -10.57
N TRP A 108 20.18 -10.74 -9.92
CA TRP A 108 19.16 -9.67 -9.87
C TRP A 108 18.57 -9.46 -8.49
N HIS A 109 19.07 -10.17 -7.48
CA HIS A 109 18.45 -10.19 -6.17
C HIS A 109 19.53 -10.33 -5.09
N LEU A 110 19.48 -9.44 -4.12
CA LEU A 110 20.23 -9.51 -2.87
C LEU A 110 19.21 -9.44 -1.73
N MET A 111 19.15 -10.45 -0.87
CA MET A 111 18.15 -10.50 0.21
C MET A 111 18.71 -11.10 1.49
N THR A 112 18.20 -10.60 2.61
CA THR A 112 18.39 -11.20 3.92
C THR A 112 17.14 -10.98 4.77
N ASP A 113 16.88 -11.92 5.66
CA ASP A 113 15.89 -11.88 6.75
C ASP A 113 16.57 -12.02 8.13
N ASP A 114 17.90 -12.03 8.17
CA ASP A 114 18.67 -12.02 9.41
C ASP A 114 18.67 -10.61 10.01
N THR A 115 18.12 -10.48 11.22
CA THR A 115 17.93 -9.18 11.89
C THR A 115 19.26 -8.45 12.10
N ALA A 116 20.31 -9.17 12.53
CA ALA A 116 21.60 -8.56 12.81
C ALA A 116 22.27 -8.04 11.53
N THR A 117 22.22 -8.82 10.45
CA THR A 117 22.70 -8.42 9.12
C THR A 117 21.95 -7.19 8.61
N ILE A 118 20.62 -7.14 8.74
CA ILE A 118 19.81 -5.97 8.36
C ILE A 118 20.23 -4.74 9.18
N ALA A 119 20.31 -4.85 10.50
CA ALA A 119 20.67 -3.72 11.36
C ALA A 119 22.07 -3.15 11.02
N ALA A 120 23.06 -4.03 10.81
CA ALA A 120 24.42 -3.63 10.44
C ALA A 120 24.48 -3.00 9.04
N PHE A 121 23.70 -3.53 8.09
CA PHE A 121 23.59 -2.95 6.76
C PHE A 121 22.96 -1.56 6.81
N LEU A 122 21.83 -1.40 7.50
CA LEU A 122 21.15 -0.11 7.64
C LEU A 122 22.05 0.94 8.29
N GLN A 123 22.81 0.57 9.34
CA GLN A 123 23.78 1.46 9.97
C GLN A 123 24.87 1.91 8.98
N THR A 124 25.31 1.01 8.11
CA THR A 124 26.36 1.30 7.12
C THR A 124 25.89 2.30 6.05
N ILE A 125 24.64 2.19 5.60
CA ILE A 125 24.11 3.02 4.51
C ILE A 125 23.43 4.31 4.99
N GLN A 126 23.20 4.48 6.29
CA GLN A 126 22.34 5.55 6.83
C GLN A 126 22.82 6.96 6.49
N GLU A 127 24.14 7.16 6.41
CA GLU A 127 24.76 8.46 6.14
C GLU A 127 25.32 8.55 4.70
N ALA A 128 25.12 7.51 3.90
CA ALA A 128 25.49 7.48 2.49
C ALA A 128 24.43 8.17 1.61
N GLN A 129 24.80 8.50 0.38
CA GLN A 129 23.93 9.22 -0.56
C GLN A 129 23.20 8.29 -1.52
N ALA A 130 23.87 7.26 -2.05
CA ALA A 130 23.26 6.36 -3.02
C ALA A 130 23.87 4.95 -3.04
N ILE A 131 23.04 3.99 -3.42
CA ILE A 131 23.49 2.67 -3.90
C ILE A 131 23.35 2.63 -5.42
N THR A 132 24.43 2.39 -6.15
CA THR A 132 24.44 2.35 -7.63
C THR A 132 24.89 1.00 -8.15
N LEU A 133 24.54 0.69 -9.41
CA LEU A 133 25.06 -0.47 -10.11
C LEU A 133 26.30 -0.06 -10.91
N LYS A 134 27.43 -0.75 -10.69
CA LYS A 134 28.69 -0.54 -11.41
C LYS A 134 28.50 -0.65 -12.91
N LYS A 135 28.97 0.36 -13.66
CA LYS A 135 28.80 0.48 -15.12
C LYS A 135 27.32 0.50 -15.57
N GLY A 136 26.39 0.70 -14.65
CA GLY A 136 24.96 0.83 -14.90
C GLY A 136 24.49 2.28 -14.79
N LYS A 137 23.20 2.46 -15.05
CA LYS A 137 22.48 3.74 -14.89
C LYS A 137 21.53 3.70 -13.69
N GLN A 138 21.48 2.57 -13.01
CA GLN A 138 20.62 2.26 -11.89
C GLN A 138 21.11 2.92 -10.61
N THR A 139 20.18 3.49 -9.86
CA THR A 139 20.48 4.21 -8.62
C THR A 139 19.32 4.10 -7.64
N ILE A 140 19.66 3.78 -6.39
CA ILE A 140 18.81 3.93 -5.23
C ILE A 140 19.34 5.17 -4.50
N SER A 141 18.56 6.25 -4.49
CA SER A 141 18.82 7.38 -3.61
C SER A 141 18.56 6.97 -2.16
N LEU A 142 19.47 7.28 -1.26
CA LEU A 142 19.33 7.06 0.19
C LEU A 142 18.76 8.30 0.90
N VAL A 143 18.52 9.39 0.16
CA VAL A 143 17.92 10.62 0.69
C VAL A 143 16.50 10.35 1.18
N GLY A 144 16.30 10.51 2.49
CA GLY A 144 15.01 10.26 3.14
C GLY A 144 14.87 8.86 3.76
N LEU A 145 15.82 7.95 3.52
CA LEU A 145 15.79 6.60 4.12
C LEU A 145 15.77 6.67 5.65
N LYS A 146 16.67 7.43 6.27
CA LYS A 146 16.71 7.59 7.74
C LYS A 146 15.37 8.06 8.32
N ALA A 147 14.73 9.03 7.67
CA ALA A 147 13.41 9.52 8.09
C ALA A 147 12.31 8.46 7.90
N ALA A 148 12.35 7.70 6.81
CA ALA A 148 11.44 6.59 6.57
C ALA A 148 11.59 5.47 7.62
N LEU A 149 12.83 5.13 8.01
CA LEU A 149 13.11 4.15 9.06
C LEU A 149 12.63 4.65 10.43
N LEU A 150 12.89 5.91 10.77
CA LEU A 150 12.41 6.52 12.00
C LEU A 150 10.87 6.54 12.06
N PHE A 151 10.20 6.80 10.93
CA PHE A 151 8.74 6.72 10.86
C PHE A 151 8.23 5.30 11.13
N ILE A 152 8.88 4.27 10.59
CA ILE A 152 8.52 2.87 10.88
C ILE A 152 8.72 2.55 12.35
N ASP A 153 9.84 2.99 12.94
CA ASP A 153 10.09 2.85 14.38
C ASP A 153 9.02 3.56 15.21
N ALA A 154 8.63 4.78 14.86
CA ALA A 154 7.57 5.51 15.56
C ALA A 154 6.19 4.84 15.41
N GLN A 155 5.82 4.42 14.21
CA GLN A 155 4.55 3.75 13.93
C GLN A 155 4.39 2.44 14.71
N GLN A 156 5.50 1.71 14.89
CA GLN A 156 5.53 0.47 15.65
C GLN A 156 5.88 0.68 17.13
N LYS A 157 6.08 1.93 17.58
CA LYS A 157 6.48 2.30 18.94
C LYS A 157 7.79 1.64 19.40
N ARG A 158 8.80 1.66 18.54
CA ARG A 158 10.15 1.14 18.82
C ARG A 158 11.16 2.20 19.18
N VAL A 159 10.89 3.48 18.94
CA VAL A 159 11.81 4.58 19.30
C VAL A 159 12.17 4.48 20.79
N GLY A 160 13.47 4.46 21.11
CA GLY A 160 13.97 4.27 22.48
C GLY A 160 14.11 2.80 22.92
N SER A 161 13.70 1.83 22.11
CA SER A 161 13.93 0.39 22.37
C SER A 161 15.24 -0.10 21.77
N GLU A 162 15.73 -1.22 22.28
CA GLU A 162 16.91 -1.93 21.75
C GLU A 162 16.71 -2.38 20.29
N THR A 163 15.44 -2.53 19.87
CA THR A 163 15.05 -3.02 18.54
C THR A 163 14.78 -1.92 17.51
N ALA A 164 14.97 -0.63 17.88
CA ALA A 164 14.88 0.46 16.92
C ALA A 164 16.00 0.35 15.86
N TRP A 165 15.77 0.87 14.66
CA TRP A 165 16.82 0.99 13.65
C TRP A 165 17.59 2.31 13.78
N ILE A 166 16.92 3.41 14.10
CA ILE A 166 17.53 4.75 14.16
C ILE A 166 17.81 5.16 15.62
N ASP A 167 16.77 5.50 16.37
CA ASP A 167 16.89 6.01 17.74
C ASP A 167 16.80 4.85 18.74
N LYS A 168 17.89 4.07 18.83
CA LYS A 168 18.03 2.96 19.78
C LYS A 168 18.11 3.47 21.21
N GLY A 169 17.49 2.73 22.12
CA GLY A 169 17.66 2.92 23.56
C GLY A 169 17.68 1.58 24.29
N ASN A 170 17.39 1.61 25.59
CA ASN A 170 17.54 0.46 26.48
C ASN A 170 16.20 -0.20 26.82
N ASP A 171 15.08 0.25 26.24
CA ASP A 171 13.81 -0.40 26.50
C ASP A 171 13.81 -1.81 25.89
N PRO A 172 13.43 -2.84 26.65
CA PRO A 172 13.52 -4.22 26.21
C PRO A 172 12.57 -4.46 25.02
N PRO A 173 12.81 -5.46 24.15
CA PRO A 173 11.96 -5.77 23.00
C PRO A 173 10.46 -5.93 23.34
N LEU A 174 10.15 -6.45 24.53
CA LEU A 174 8.78 -6.63 25.03
C LEU A 174 8.02 -5.34 25.31
N SER A 175 8.70 -4.18 25.34
CA SER A 175 8.05 -2.87 25.41
C SER A 175 7.30 -2.50 24.12
N VAL A 176 7.67 -3.13 23.00
CA VAL A 176 7.03 -2.90 21.70
C VAL A 176 5.66 -3.57 21.67
N PRO A 177 4.57 -2.84 21.37
CA PRO A 177 3.22 -3.40 21.38
C PRO A 177 3.08 -4.50 20.32
N PRO A 178 2.31 -5.56 20.59
CA PRO A 178 2.03 -6.60 19.61
C PRO A 178 1.30 -6.02 18.40
N ALA A 179 1.35 -6.75 17.27
CA ALA A 179 0.56 -6.42 16.10
C ALA A 179 -0.94 -6.31 16.46
N PRO A 180 -1.64 -5.23 16.05
CA PRO A 180 -3.07 -5.11 16.25
C PRO A 180 -3.84 -6.30 15.68
N ALA A 181 -4.86 -6.76 16.40
CA ALA A 181 -5.75 -7.80 15.92
C ALA A 181 -6.52 -7.32 14.67
N LEU A 182 -6.62 -8.18 13.66
CA LEU A 182 -7.44 -7.91 12.49
C LEU A 182 -8.91 -7.85 12.91
N LYS A 183 -9.61 -6.81 12.45
CA LYS A 183 -11.06 -6.74 12.62
C LYS A 183 -11.72 -7.77 11.70
N GLY A 184 -12.45 -8.71 12.28
CA GLY A 184 -13.31 -9.60 11.51
C GLY A 184 -14.32 -8.79 10.69
N VAL A 185 -14.40 -9.07 9.39
CA VAL A 185 -15.46 -8.52 8.54
C VAL A 185 -16.61 -9.51 8.60
N ALA A 186 -17.75 -9.07 9.12
CA ALA A 186 -18.97 -9.88 9.04
C ALA A 186 -19.30 -10.08 7.55
N ILE A 187 -19.42 -11.34 7.11
CA ILE A 187 -19.99 -11.65 5.80
C ILE A 187 -21.49 -11.40 5.95
N VAL A 188 -21.93 -10.20 5.61
CA VAL A 188 -23.30 -9.75 5.91
C VAL A 188 -24.31 -10.28 4.88
N ASN A 189 -23.86 -10.69 3.69
CA ASN A 189 -24.75 -11.14 2.62
C ASN A 189 -24.50 -12.61 2.27
N PRO A 190 -25.55 -13.45 2.16
CA PRO A 190 -25.43 -14.69 1.42
C PRO A 190 -25.05 -14.37 -0.04
N THR A 191 -24.36 -15.30 -0.69
CA THR A 191 -24.10 -15.25 -2.13
C THR A 191 -25.42 -14.92 -2.86
N PRO A 192 -25.49 -13.80 -3.61
CA PRO A 192 -26.75 -13.39 -4.22
C PRO A 192 -27.19 -14.42 -5.25
N THR A 193 -28.51 -14.58 -5.42
CA THR A 193 -29.07 -15.42 -6.48
C THR A 193 -28.57 -14.92 -7.83
N PRO A 194 -28.01 -15.79 -8.70
CA PRO A 194 -27.57 -15.39 -10.04
C PRO A 194 -28.66 -14.64 -10.80
N LEU A 195 -28.25 -13.72 -11.67
CA LEU A 195 -29.20 -13.05 -12.58
C LEU A 195 -29.79 -14.10 -13.53
N SER A 196 -31.11 -14.09 -13.68
CA SER A 196 -31.75 -14.86 -14.75
C SER A 196 -31.32 -14.32 -16.12
N TYR A 197 -31.59 -15.09 -17.17
CA TYR A 197 -31.33 -14.65 -18.55
C TYR A 197 -32.07 -13.34 -18.86
N ASP A 198 -33.34 -13.25 -18.50
CA ASP A 198 -34.18 -12.07 -18.74
C ASP A 198 -33.72 -10.86 -17.93
N GLU A 199 -33.42 -11.04 -16.64
CA GLU A 199 -32.89 -9.96 -15.80
C GLU A 199 -31.57 -9.42 -16.35
N ARG A 200 -30.68 -10.32 -16.77
CA ARG A 200 -29.39 -9.95 -17.35
C ARG A 200 -29.58 -9.13 -18.63
N ASN A 201 -30.42 -9.60 -19.55
CA ASN A 201 -30.69 -8.89 -20.81
C ASN A 201 -31.31 -7.52 -20.56
N ASP A 202 -32.31 -7.45 -19.69
CA ASP A 202 -32.97 -6.18 -19.35
C ASP A 202 -31.99 -5.16 -18.72
N LEU A 203 -31.07 -5.62 -17.87
CA LEU A 203 -30.05 -4.77 -17.25
C LEU A 203 -28.96 -4.34 -18.25
N LEU A 204 -28.59 -5.20 -19.20
CA LEU A 204 -27.66 -4.85 -20.29
C LEU A 204 -28.28 -3.80 -21.21
N ASP A 205 -29.54 -3.97 -21.60
CA ASP A 205 -30.28 -2.99 -22.40
C ASP A 205 -30.40 -1.65 -21.68
N TYR A 206 -30.73 -1.69 -20.39
CA TYR A 206 -30.76 -0.50 -19.54
C TYR A 206 -29.39 0.21 -19.51
N GLY A 207 -28.29 -0.55 -19.37
CA GLY A 207 -26.93 -0.01 -19.42
C GLY A 207 -26.59 0.63 -20.76
N ASN A 208 -26.83 -0.08 -21.87
CA ASN A 208 -26.58 0.44 -23.22
C ASN A 208 -27.36 1.73 -23.49
N TRP A 209 -28.63 1.79 -23.08
CA TRP A 209 -29.46 2.97 -23.31
C TRP A 209 -29.08 4.16 -22.42
N ARG A 210 -28.93 3.93 -21.11
CA ARG A 210 -28.69 5.01 -20.12
C ARG A 210 -27.28 5.59 -20.24
N MET A 211 -26.31 4.79 -20.69
CA MET A 211 -24.89 5.15 -20.63
C MET A 211 -24.33 5.73 -21.94
N ASN A 212 -25.14 5.81 -23.01
CA ASN A 212 -24.77 6.51 -24.25
C ASN A 212 -24.39 7.99 -24.05
N GLY A 213 -24.93 8.64 -23.02
CA GLY A 213 -24.66 10.05 -22.70
C GLY A 213 -23.49 10.30 -21.75
N ILE A 214 -22.70 9.27 -21.39
CA ILE A 214 -21.61 9.43 -20.41
C ILE A 214 -20.34 9.98 -21.06
N HIS A 215 -19.74 10.95 -20.39
CA HIS A 215 -18.41 11.47 -20.70
C HIS A 215 -17.34 10.42 -20.38
N CYS A 216 -16.92 9.69 -21.41
CA CYS A 216 -15.83 8.70 -21.36
C CYS A 216 -14.85 8.98 -22.51
N SER A 217 -13.57 8.75 -22.25
CA SER A 217 -12.52 8.89 -23.28
C SER A 217 -12.47 7.69 -24.22
N LEU A 218 -12.95 6.53 -23.78
CA LEU A 218 -13.03 5.33 -24.60
C LEU A 218 -14.11 5.50 -25.68
N ASP A 219 -13.78 5.08 -26.91
CA ASP A 219 -14.69 5.07 -28.04
C ASP A 219 -15.99 4.30 -27.71
N PRO A 220 -17.18 4.81 -28.05
CA PRO A 220 -18.46 4.15 -27.74
C PRO A 220 -18.56 2.69 -28.17
N MET A 221 -18.01 2.31 -29.34
CA MET A 221 -18.04 0.92 -29.83
C MET A 221 -17.15 -0.01 -29.02
N ARG A 222 -16.21 0.54 -28.25
CA ARG A 222 -15.29 -0.21 -27.39
C ARG A 222 -15.73 -0.28 -25.93
N ARG A 223 -16.87 0.34 -25.58
CA ARG A 223 -17.39 0.34 -24.21
C ARG A 223 -18.17 -0.95 -23.97
N GLU A 224 -17.62 -1.80 -23.12
CA GLU A 224 -18.33 -2.99 -22.66
C GLU A 224 -19.22 -2.65 -21.46
N VAL A 225 -20.48 -3.06 -21.51
CA VAL A 225 -21.40 -3.04 -20.36
C VAL A 225 -21.39 -4.41 -19.71
N ARG A 226 -21.10 -4.46 -18.40
CA ARG A 226 -21.07 -5.67 -17.60
C ARG A 226 -22.06 -5.55 -16.44
N VAL A 227 -22.75 -6.65 -16.14
CA VAL A 227 -23.71 -6.73 -15.05
C VAL A 227 -23.47 -7.96 -14.18
N ALA A 228 -23.56 -7.79 -12.86
CA ALA A 228 -23.42 -8.85 -11.87
C ALA A 228 -24.45 -8.70 -10.74
N ALA A 229 -24.91 -9.80 -10.15
CA ALA A 229 -25.77 -9.74 -8.97
C ALA A 229 -24.95 -9.21 -7.77
N LEU A 230 -25.47 -8.19 -7.08
CA LEU A 230 -24.85 -7.62 -5.88
C LEU A 230 -25.58 -8.08 -4.61
N THR A 231 -26.91 -8.13 -4.69
CA THR A 231 -27.86 -8.70 -3.70
C THR A 231 -29.05 -9.29 -4.45
N ASP A 232 -29.98 -9.92 -3.74
CA ASP A 232 -31.22 -10.44 -4.36
C ASP A 232 -32.14 -9.32 -4.90
N ASP A 233 -31.92 -8.06 -4.51
CA ASP A 233 -32.67 -6.90 -4.99
C ASP A 233 -31.85 -5.92 -5.85
N LYS A 234 -30.52 -6.08 -5.91
CA LYS A 234 -29.62 -5.15 -6.63
C LYS A 234 -28.62 -5.86 -7.54
N ALA A 235 -28.33 -5.22 -8.66
CA ALA A 235 -27.24 -5.55 -9.56
C ALA A 235 -26.15 -4.46 -9.53
N LEU A 236 -24.91 -4.87 -9.72
CA LEU A 236 -23.80 -3.99 -10.08
C LEU A 236 -23.74 -3.91 -11.61
N LEU A 237 -23.83 -2.70 -12.14
CA LEU A 237 -23.65 -2.40 -13.56
C LEU A 237 -22.36 -1.61 -13.74
N MET A 238 -21.52 -2.02 -14.68
CA MET A 238 -20.23 -1.40 -14.98
C MET A 238 -20.10 -1.10 -16.46
N THR A 239 -19.53 0.05 -16.81
CA THR A 239 -19.25 0.46 -18.18
C THR A 239 -17.80 0.89 -18.30
N GLY A 240 -17.07 0.27 -19.23
CA GLY A 240 -15.70 0.67 -19.56
C GLY A 240 -15.67 2.12 -20.05
N CYS A 241 -14.83 2.95 -19.43
CA CYS A 241 -14.82 4.40 -19.65
C CYS A 241 -13.45 4.94 -20.08
N GLU A 242 -12.37 4.33 -19.62
CA GLU A 242 -11.00 4.62 -20.02
C GLU A 242 -10.25 3.31 -20.23
N ALA A 243 -9.21 3.30 -21.06
CA ALA A 243 -8.34 2.13 -21.20
C ALA A 243 -6.87 2.56 -21.33
N GLY A 244 -6.00 1.91 -20.55
CA GLY A 244 -4.54 1.94 -20.71
C GLY A 244 -4.03 0.72 -21.47
N ALA A 245 -2.71 0.54 -21.54
CA ALA A 245 -2.09 -0.56 -22.29
C ALA A 245 -2.49 -1.97 -21.78
N TYR A 246 -2.81 -2.10 -20.48
CA TYR A 246 -3.09 -3.39 -19.84
C TYR A 246 -4.27 -3.36 -18.87
N ASN A 247 -5.02 -2.26 -18.81
CA ASN A 247 -6.12 -2.11 -17.85
C ASN A 247 -7.25 -1.25 -18.43
N THR A 248 -8.48 -1.57 -18.07
CA THR A 248 -9.66 -0.74 -18.34
C THR A 248 -10.07 -0.06 -17.03
N VAL A 249 -10.66 1.11 -17.13
CA VAL A 249 -11.22 1.83 -15.99
C VAL A 249 -12.71 1.99 -16.20
N ASP A 250 -13.49 1.53 -15.25
CA ASP A 250 -14.94 1.46 -15.33
C ASP A 250 -15.62 2.55 -14.49
N LEU A 251 -16.77 2.98 -14.98
CA LEU A 251 -17.79 3.62 -14.15
C LEU A 251 -18.78 2.56 -13.69
N ALA A 252 -19.28 2.68 -12.46
CA ALA A 252 -20.13 1.67 -11.84
C ALA A 252 -21.39 2.26 -11.21
N TRP A 253 -22.49 1.50 -11.25
CA TRP A 253 -23.78 1.82 -10.64
C TRP A 253 -24.34 0.62 -9.90
N ILE A 254 -25.05 0.91 -8.81
CA ILE A 254 -25.96 -0.04 -8.18
C ILE A 254 -27.34 0.19 -8.78
N VAL A 255 -27.93 -0.87 -9.34
CA VAL A 255 -29.22 -0.84 -10.07
C VAL A 255 -30.20 -1.80 -9.39
N SER A 256 -31.49 -1.47 -9.34
CA SER A 256 -32.52 -2.44 -8.94
C SER A 256 -32.60 -3.60 -9.94
N ARG A 257 -32.92 -4.82 -9.48
CA ARG A 257 -33.09 -5.99 -10.38
C ARG A 257 -34.43 -6.02 -11.13
N LYS A 258 -35.44 -5.31 -10.62
CA LYS A 258 -36.78 -5.24 -11.22
C LYS A 258 -37.04 -3.88 -11.87
N LYS A 259 -37.81 -3.91 -12.96
CA LYS A 259 -38.34 -2.72 -13.65
C LYS A 259 -39.46 -2.06 -12.80
N PRO A 260 -39.61 -0.72 -12.86
CA PRO A 260 -38.73 0.23 -13.53
C PRO A 260 -37.37 0.32 -12.81
N PHE A 261 -36.29 0.36 -13.59
CA PHE A 261 -34.95 0.36 -13.02
C PHE A 261 -34.62 1.68 -12.32
N ALA A 262 -34.09 1.59 -11.10
CA ALA A 262 -33.52 2.71 -10.37
C ALA A 262 -32.01 2.48 -10.23
N SER A 263 -31.19 3.48 -10.59
CA SER A 263 -29.73 3.38 -10.51
C SER A 263 -29.09 4.53 -9.73
N ARG A 264 -27.99 4.20 -9.05
CA ARG A 264 -27.16 5.14 -8.29
C ARG A 264 -25.69 4.87 -8.61
N ALA A 265 -24.94 5.92 -8.96
CA ALA A 265 -23.50 5.80 -9.18
C ALA A 265 -22.79 5.31 -7.91
N VAL A 266 -21.87 4.37 -8.07
CA VAL A 266 -20.96 3.95 -7.01
C VAL A 266 -19.90 5.03 -6.85
N ARG A 267 -19.75 5.53 -5.63
CA ARG A 267 -18.66 6.44 -5.27
C ARG A 267 -17.79 5.76 -4.23
N LEU A 268 -16.62 5.32 -4.66
CA LEU A 268 -15.61 4.81 -3.74
C LEU A 268 -14.86 6.00 -3.14
N ARG A 269 -14.78 6.06 -1.81
CA ARG A 269 -13.92 7.03 -1.13
C ARG A 269 -12.49 6.50 -1.21
N LEU A 270 -11.62 7.19 -1.92
CA LEU A 270 -10.19 7.00 -1.74
C LEU A 270 -9.81 7.50 -0.34
N LEU A 271 -9.18 6.63 0.44
CA LEU A 271 -8.58 6.99 1.73
C LEU A 271 -7.21 7.67 1.56
N MET A 272 -6.78 7.92 0.32
CA MET A 272 -5.56 8.65 0.03
C MET A 272 -5.83 10.15 0.12
N ARG A 273 -5.25 10.84 1.11
CA ARG A 273 -5.07 12.29 1.03
C ARG A 273 -4.05 12.57 -0.08
N ARG A 274 -4.50 12.63 -1.33
CA ARG A 274 -3.76 13.33 -2.37
C ARG A 274 -4.19 14.79 -2.32
N ALA A 275 -3.24 15.69 -2.06
CA ALA A 275 -3.32 17.02 -2.66
C ALA A 275 -3.49 16.80 -4.18
N ILE A 276 -4.39 17.56 -4.82
CA ILE A 276 -4.85 17.50 -6.21
C ILE A 276 -6.27 16.91 -6.33
N ASN A 277 -7.22 17.84 -6.51
CA ASN A 277 -8.61 17.58 -6.87
C ASN A 277 -8.69 16.98 -8.28
N ALA A 278 -8.96 15.68 -8.38
CA ALA A 278 -9.47 15.06 -9.60
C ALA A 278 -10.51 13.98 -9.23
N PRO A 279 -11.62 13.85 -9.98
CA PRO A 279 -12.55 12.73 -9.80
C PRO A 279 -11.85 11.41 -10.13
N VAL A 280 -12.13 10.37 -9.34
CA VAL A 280 -11.42 9.08 -9.46
C VAL A 280 -12.31 8.00 -10.07
N SER A 281 -11.68 7.28 -10.98
CA SER A 281 -12.18 6.21 -11.84
C SER A 281 -11.80 4.83 -11.23
N VAL A 282 -12.67 3.81 -11.36
CA VAL A 282 -12.49 2.48 -10.73
C VAL A 282 -11.68 1.58 -11.68
N ARG A 283 -10.46 1.21 -11.31
CA ARG A 283 -9.67 0.18 -12.03
C ARG A 283 -10.08 -1.22 -11.62
#